data_AF-A0A8J5V2W4-F1
#
_entry.id   AF-A0A8J5V2W4-F1
#
_cell.length_a   1.000
_cell.length_b   1.000
_cell.length_c   1.000
_cell.angle_alpha   90.00
_cell.angle_beta   90.00
_cell.angle_gamma   90.00
#
_symmetry.space_group_name_H-M   'P 1'
#
loop_
_entity.id
_entity.type
_entity.pdbx_description
1 polymer ?
#
loop_
_entity_poly.entity_id
_entity_poly.type
_entity_poly.pdbx_seq_one_letter_code
_entity_poly.pdbx_strand_id
1 'polypeptide(L)'
;MEEEERKCKAAIEEAEKQYSEISSEIKDLDIKSKQFEELEESYLSISDDISPGRKRCSFGQDRSFPGCLSNVQVEWDEINAAWGQAALLLHTMAQYFSPKFQYRIKIHPMGSYPRVTDINNNTYELFGPVNLFWSTRYDKAMTWFLTCLQEFAEFAISLDRENNVPPEKSLKLPYKIDIRW
;
A
#
# COMPACT_ATOMS: atom_id res chain seq x y z
N MET A 1 -18.60 -37.80 30.93
CA MET A 1 -19.04 -36.47 31.40
C MET A 1 -17.82 -35.62 31.76
N GLU A 2 -16.93 -36.11 32.64
CA GLU A 2 -15.68 -35.42 33.02
C GLU A 2 -14.70 -35.19 31.86
N GLU A 3 -14.52 -36.15 30.95
CA GLU A 3 -13.59 -35.99 29.81
C GLU A 3 -14.03 -34.90 28.82
N GLU A 4 -15.33 -34.74 28.63
CA GLU A 4 -15.90 -33.69 27.78
C GLU A 4 -15.82 -32.31 28.46
N GLU A 5 -15.98 -32.26 29.79
CA GLU A 5 -15.75 -31.04 30.57
C GLU A 5 -14.28 -30.59 30.50
N ARG A 6 -13.33 -31.53 30.55
CA ARG A 6 -11.90 -31.26 30.44
C ARG A 6 -11.52 -30.69 29.05
N LYS A 7 -12.08 -31.26 27.98
CA LYS A 7 -11.90 -30.75 26.62
C LYS A 7 -12.50 -29.36 26.44
N CYS A 8 -13.68 -29.13 27.01
CA CYS A 8 -14.35 -27.83 26.95
C CYS A 8 -13.52 -26.74 27.66
N LYS A 9 -12.97 -27.03 28.85
CA LYS A 9 -12.09 -26.11 29.57
C LYS A 9 -10.81 -25.78 28.80
N ALA A 10 -10.17 -26.79 28.19
CA ALA A 10 -8.97 -26.56 27.38
C ALA A 10 -9.26 -25.70 26.15
N ALA A 11 -10.41 -25.89 25.49
CA ALA A 11 -10.81 -25.08 24.35
C ALA A 11 -11.11 -23.62 24.72
N ILE A 12 -11.66 -23.37 25.91
CA ILE A 12 -11.89 -22.01 26.42
C ILE A 12 -10.56 -21.31 26.71
N GLU A 13 -9.63 -21.98 27.39
CA GLU A 13 -8.31 -21.43 27.70
C GLU A 13 -7.51 -21.09 26.43
N GLU A 14 -7.59 -21.95 25.40
CA GLU A 14 -6.96 -21.70 24.11
C GLU A 14 -7.60 -20.50 23.38
N ALA A 15 -8.93 -20.40 23.42
CA ALA A 15 -9.66 -19.27 22.83
C ALA A 15 -9.34 -17.94 23.55
N GLU A 16 -9.22 -17.96 24.87
CA GLU A 16 -8.82 -16.79 25.67
C GLU A 16 -7.39 -16.34 25.34
N LYS A 17 -6.48 -17.31 25.16
CA LYS A 17 -5.10 -17.02 24.75
C LYS A 17 -5.05 -16.38 23.36
N GLN A 18 -5.77 -16.95 22.39
CA GLN A 18 -5.87 -16.39 21.03
C GLN A 18 -6.49 -14.99 21.05
N TYR A 19 -7.52 -14.75 21.86
CA TYR A 19 -8.14 -13.43 22.01
C TYR A 19 -7.14 -12.40 22.59
N SER A 20 -6.31 -12.82 23.55
CA SER A 20 -5.29 -11.95 24.14
C SER A 20 -4.22 -11.53 23.13
N GLU A 21 -3.79 -12.45 22.26
CA GLU A 21 -2.76 -12.22 21.25
C GLU A 21 -3.27 -11.31 20.12
N ILE A 22 -4.47 -11.58 19.61
CA ILE A 22 -5.15 -10.71 18.64
C ILE A 22 -5.38 -9.30 19.23
N SER A 23 -5.76 -9.22 20.51
CA SER A 23 -5.95 -7.92 21.17
C SER A 23 -4.65 -7.11 21.27
N SER A 24 -3.50 -7.75 21.45
CA SER A 24 -2.21 -7.04 21.43
C SER A 24 -1.84 -6.54 20.04
N GLU A 25 -2.04 -7.36 19.00
CA GLU A 25 -1.75 -6.95 17.62
C GLU A 25 -2.62 -5.78 17.16
N ILE A 26 -3.91 -5.75 17.54
CA ILE A 26 -4.80 -4.61 17.24
C ILE A 26 -4.29 -3.32 17.88
N LYS A 27 -3.77 -3.37 19.11
CA LYS A 27 -3.20 -2.19 19.78
C LYS A 27 -1.94 -1.69 19.06
N ASP A 28 -1.08 -2.61 18.63
CA ASP A 28 0.13 -2.26 17.89
C ASP A 28 -0.19 -1.63 16.53
N LEU A 29 -1.24 -2.12 15.85
CA LEU A 29 -1.74 -1.53 14.62
C LEU A 29 -2.34 -0.14 14.84
N ASP A 30 -3.10 0.07 15.92
CA ASP A 30 -3.67 1.37 16.27
C ASP A 30 -2.58 2.42 16.56
N ILE A 31 -1.49 2.01 17.22
CA ILE A 31 -0.32 2.88 17.44
C ILE A 31 0.36 3.22 16.10
N LYS A 32 0.58 2.24 15.23
CA LYS A 32 1.19 2.47 13.91
C LYS A 32 0.33 3.39 13.03
N SER A 33 -1.00 3.28 13.13
CA SER A 33 -1.93 4.16 12.42
C SER A 33 -1.80 5.61 12.88
N LYS A 34 -1.74 5.85 14.19
CA LYS A 34 -1.58 7.21 14.75
C LYS A 34 -0.25 7.84 14.38
N GLN A 35 0.84 7.07 14.44
CA GLN A 35 2.16 7.54 14.02
C GLN A 35 2.17 7.93 12.54
N PHE A 36 1.42 7.21 11.72
CA PHE A 36 1.29 7.49 10.30
C PHE A 36 0.50 8.77 10.03
N GLU A 37 -0.60 9.01 10.74
CA GLU A 37 -1.38 10.27 10.68
C GLU A 37 -0.53 11.48 11.13
N GLU A 38 0.25 11.36 12.20
CA GLU A 38 1.15 12.43 12.68
C GLU A 38 2.25 12.76 11.65
N LEU A 39 2.78 11.73 10.96
CA LEU A 39 3.76 11.89 9.89
C LEU A 39 3.13 12.58 8.66
N GLU A 40 1.89 12.27 8.33
CA GLU A 40 1.14 12.90 7.23
C GLU A 40 0.89 14.40 7.52
N GLU A 41 0.43 14.74 8.72
CA GLU A 41 0.23 16.13 9.14
C GLU A 41 1.54 16.93 9.17
N SER A 42 2.63 16.31 9.65
CA SER A 42 3.94 16.94 9.66
C SER A 42 4.46 17.22 8.24
N TYR A 43 4.21 16.31 7.29
CA TYR A 43 4.63 16.48 5.91
C TYR A 43 3.81 17.57 5.21
N LEU A 44 2.50 17.60 5.44
CA LEU A 44 1.60 18.62 4.90
C LEU A 44 1.99 20.02 5.38
N SER A 45 2.30 20.16 6.68
CA SER A 45 2.76 21.40 7.30
C SER A 45 4.07 21.92 6.69
N ILE A 46 5.05 21.05 6.48
CA ILE A 46 6.33 21.43 5.85
C ILE A 46 6.11 21.88 4.39
N SER A 47 5.18 21.26 3.67
CA SER A 47 4.90 21.60 2.27
C SER A 47 4.26 22.99 2.09
N ASP A 48 3.44 23.42 3.06
CA ASP A 48 2.81 24.75 3.07
C ASP A 48 3.83 25.86 3.41
N ASP A 49 4.77 25.60 4.32
CA ASP A 49 5.80 26.56 4.74
C ASP A 49 6.90 26.80 3.69
N ILE A 50 7.04 25.94 2.68
CA ILE A 50 8.03 26.08 1.58
C ILE A 50 7.59 27.09 0.49
N SER A 51 6.46 27.80 0.65
CA SER A 51 6.03 28.86 -0.29
C SER A 51 6.03 30.27 0.28
N PRO A 52 7.20 30.93 0.28
CA PRO A 52 7.23 32.30 -0.25
C PRO A 52 8.49 32.52 -1.11
N GLY A 53 8.50 32.05 -2.36
CA GLY A 53 9.64 32.34 -3.23
C GLY A 53 9.79 31.54 -4.52
N ARG A 54 8.75 31.49 -5.36
CA ARG A 54 8.89 31.00 -6.75
C ARG A 54 9.81 31.95 -7.54
N LYS A 55 11.13 31.70 -7.54
CA LYS A 55 12.06 32.27 -8.52
C LYS A 55 11.79 31.62 -9.86
N ARG A 56 11.36 32.45 -10.81
CA ARG A 56 11.13 32.12 -12.21
C ARG A 56 12.48 31.78 -12.85
N CYS A 57 12.80 30.49 -13.02
CA CYS A 57 14.01 30.06 -13.71
C CYS A 57 13.77 30.13 -15.23
N SER A 58 14.61 30.91 -15.91
CA SER A 58 14.63 31.07 -17.35
C SER A 58 15.19 29.81 -18.03
N PHE A 59 14.52 29.39 -19.09
CA PHE A 59 14.85 28.28 -19.98
C PHE A 59 16.31 28.30 -20.47
N GLY A 60 17.02 27.18 -20.29
CA GLY A 60 18.33 26.94 -20.88
C GLY A 60 18.78 25.50 -20.69
N GLN A 61 18.50 24.66 -21.71
CA GLN A 61 19.25 23.46 -22.12
C GLN A 61 19.69 22.45 -21.03
N ASP A 62 18.87 21.43 -20.76
CA ASP A 62 19.25 20.01 -20.95
C ASP A 62 18.07 19.06 -20.66
N ARG A 63 17.92 18.05 -21.52
CA ARG A 63 16.89 16.98 -21.48
C ARG A 63 17.23 16.01 -20.32
N SER A 64 16.37 15.21 -19.68
CA SER A 64 15.05 14.62 -19.96
C SER A 64 14.73 13.70 -18.76
N PHE A 65 13.58 13.84 -18.09
CA PHE A 65 12.72 12.78 -17.48
C PHE A 65 11.56 13.46 -16.71
N PRO A 66 10.31 13.40 -17.22
CA PRO A 66 9.17 14.06 -16.59
C PRO A 66 8.21 13.11 -15.85
N GLY A 67 7.76 13.55 -14.67
CA GLY A 67 6.36 13.48 -14.24
C GLY A 67 5.56 14.75 -14.64
N CYS A 68 6.03 15.49 -15.65
CA CYS A 68 5.56 16.84 -16.02
C CYS A 68 4.16 16.88 -16.63
N LEU A 69 3.24 17.53 -15.92
CA LEU A 69 2.43 18.59 -16.54
C LEU A 69 3.35 19.78 -16.83
N SER A 70 3.16 20.46 -17.96
CA SER A 70 4.06 21.46 -18.56
C SER A 70 4.46 22.67 -17.70
N ASN A 71 4.09 22.73 -16.42
CA ASN A 71 4.38 23.83 -15.50
C ASN A 71 4.82 23.42 -14.08
N VAL A 72 5.00 22.12 -13.77
CA VAL A 72 5.46 21.67 -12.44
C VAL A 72 6.42 20.48 -12.61
N GLN A 73 7.68 20.67 -12.22
CA GLN A 73 8.64 19.57 -12.05
C GLN A 73 8.41 18.98 -10.66
N VAL A 74 8.00 17.71 -10.61
CA VAL A 74 7.87 16.95 -9.37
C VAL A 74 9.20 16.23 -9.16
N GLU A 75 9.84 16.47 -8.01
CA GLU A 75 11.11 15.86 -7.65
C GLU A 75 10.92 14.37 -7.31
N TRP A 76 11.98 13.57 -7.49
CA TRP A 76 11.93 12.13 -7.21
C TRP A 76 11.56 11.82 -5.76
N ASP A 77 11.94 12.67 -4.81
CA ASP A 77 11.64 12.47 -3.39
C ASP A 77 10.13 12.49 -3.12
N GLU A 78 9.37 13.33 -3.82
CA GLU A 78 7.91 13.42 -3.70
C GLU A 78 7.24 12.19 -4.35
N ILE A 79 7.72 11.77 -5.53
CA ILE A 79 7.25 10.55 -6.21
C ILE A 79 7.50 9.31 -5.34
N ASN A 80 8.70 9.22 -4.76
CA ASN A 80 9.14 8.14 -3.89
C ASN A 80 8.30 8.09 -2.61
N ALA A 81 8.04 9.24 -2.00
CA ALA A 81 7.15 9.34 -0.85
C ALA A 81 5.73 8.86 -1.21
N ALA A 82 5.15 9.34 -2.31
CA ALA A 82 3.81 8.94 -2.76
C ALA A 82 3.71 7.42 -3.01
N TRP A 83 4.71 6.81 -3.65
CA TRP A 83 4.77 5.35 -3.80
C TRP A 83 4.87 4.63 -2.46
N GLY A 84 5.63 5.19 -1.51
CA GLY A 84 5.75 4.66 -0.15
C GLY A 84 4.42 4.61 0.58
N GLN A 85 3.66 5.70 0.51
CA GLN A 85 2.33 5.84 1.09
C GLN A 85 1.33 4.87 0.44
N ALA A 86 1.31 4.78 -0.89
CA ALA A 86 0.47 3.85 -1.63
C ALA A 86 0.80 2.38 -1.30
N ALA A 87 2.08 2.05 -1.17
CA ALA A 87 2.54 0.72 -0.79
C ALA A 87 2.10 0.34 0.63
N LEU A 88 2.17 1.28 1.57
CA LEU A 88 1.74 1.04 2.94
C LEU A 88 0.23 0.84 3.03
N LEU A 89 -0.55 1.68 2.35
CA LEU A 89 -2.00 1.55 2.32
C LEU A 89 -2.42 0.16 1.80
N LEU A 90 -1.93 -0.23 0.63
CA LEU A 90 -2.30 -1.51 0.03
C LEU A 90 -1.82 -2.71 0.87
N HIS A 91 -0.62 -2.61 1.47
CA HIS A 91 -0.12 -3.63 2.39
C HIS A 91 -1.01 -3.77 3.64
N THR A 92 -1.37 -2.67 4.28
CA THR A 92 -2.24 -2.67 5.48
C THR A 92 -3.63 -3.20 5.17
N MET A 93 -4.23 -2.77 4.06
CA MET A 93 -5.53 -3.29 3.61
C MET A 93 -5.48 -4.80 3.35
N ALA A 94 -4.44 -5.28 2.66
CA ALA A 94 -4.26 -6.70 2.40
C ALA A 94 -4.07 -7.51 3.69
N GLN A 95 -3.29 -7.00 4.65
CA GLN A 95 -3.08 -7.63 5.94
C GLN A 95 -4.35 -7.66 6.80
N TYR A 96 -5.16 -6.61 6.78
CA TYR A 96 -6.42 -6.54 7.53
C TYR A 96 -7.39 -7.67 7.16
N PHE A 97 -7.38 -8.10 5.89
CA PHE A 97 -8.18 -9.22 5.40
C PHE A 97 -7.45 -10.58 5.42
N SER A 98 -6.27 -10.66 6.04
CA SER A 98 -5.59 -11.93 6.29
C SER A 98 -6.34 -12.77 7.35
N PRO A 99 -6.45 -14.10 7.20
CA PRO A 99 -5.87 -14.96 6.17
C PRO A 99 -6.76 -15.16 4.92
N LYS A 100 -7.91 -14.48 4.84
CA LYS A 100 -8.86 -14.65 3.72
C LYS A 100 -8.28 -14.17 2.40
N PHE A 101 -7.52 -13.07 2.43
CA PHE A 101 -6.77 -12.57 1.29
C PHE A 101 -5.29 -12.95 1.41
N GLN A 102 -4.85 -13.89 0.58
CA GLN A 102 -3.43 -14.26 0.47
C GLN A 102 -2.86 -13.61 -0.79
N TYR A 103 -2.08 -12.54 -0.61
CA TYR A 103 -1.44 -11.86 -1.73
C TYR A 103 -0.24 -12.67 -2.23
N ARG A 104 -0.27 -13.02 -3.53
CA ARG A 104 0.84 -13.71 -4.20
C ARG A 104 2.01 -12.78 -4.47
N ILE A 105 1.70 -11.51 -4.71
CA ILE A 105 2.65 -10.42 -4.92
C ILE A 105 2.81 -9.69 -3.58
N LYS A 106 4.03 -9.61 -3.06
CA LYS A 106 4.28 -8.99 -1.75
C LYS A 106 4.70 -7.55 -1.93
N ILE A 107 3.97 -6.65 -1.28
CA ILE A 107 4.33 -5.23 -1.21
C ILE A 107 5.05 -4.98 0.10
N HIS A 108 6.22 -4.36 0.02
CA HIS A 108 7.07 -4.00 1.14
C HIS A 108 7.06 -2.48 1.33
N PRO A 109 6.23 -1.95 2.24
CA PRO A 109 6.27 -0.53 2.59
C PRO A 109 7.55 -0.24 3.38
N MET A 110 8.41 0.61 2.83
CA MET A 110 9.71 0.95 3.42
C MET A 110 9.93 2.47 3.37
N GLY A 111 8.93 3.24 3.82
CA GLY A 111 8.89 4.68 3.64
C GLY A 111 8.97 5.04 2.16
N SER A 112 9.80 6.02 1.80
CA SER A 112 10.00 6.47 0.42
C SER A 112 10.74 5.47 -0.50
N TYR A 113 11.09 4.28 -0.01
CA TYR A 113 11.81 3.27 -0.79
C TYR A 113 11.04 1.95 -0.94
N PRO A 114 9.77 1.98 -1.36
CA PRO A 114 8.94 0.79 -1.42
C PRO A 114 9.48 -0.24 -2.42
N ARG A 115 9.21 -1.52 -2.13
CA ARG A 115 9.62 -2.64 -3.00
C ARG A 115 8.46 -3.58 -3.23
N VAL A 116 8.50 -4.27 -4.36
CA VAL A 116 7.50 -5.26 -4.73
C VAL A 116 8.18 -6.57 -5.08
N THR A 117 7.69 -7.67 -4.52
CA THR A 117 8.18 -9.01 -4.83
C THR A 117 7.14 -9.77 -5.63
N ASP A 118 7.55 -10.26 -6.79
CA ASP A 118 6.69 -11.03 -7.68
C ASP A 118 6.40 -12.44 -7.16
N ILE A 119 5.57 -13.16 -7.91
CA ILE A 119 5.19 -14.55 -7.63
C ILE A 119 6.38 -15.53 -7.68
N ASN A 120 7.49 -15.15 -8.30
CA ASN A 120 8.72 -15.94 -8.43
C ASN A 120 9.76 -15.55 -7.36
N ASN A 121 9.37 -14.77 -6.35
CA ASN A 121 10.23 -14.20 -5.32
C ASN A 121 11.33 -13.25 -5.82
N ASN A 122 11.20 -12.68 -7.02
CA ASN A 122 12.09 -11.61 -7.47
C ASN A 122 11.60 -10.29 -6.90
N THR A 123 12.52 -9.51 -6.34
CA THR A 123 12.22 -8.19 -5.76
C THR A 123 12.61 -7.07 -6.71
N TYR A 124 11.71 -6.12 -6.88
CA TYR A 124 11.84 -4.93 -7.71
C TYR A 124 11.67 -3.67 -6.86
N GLU A 125 12.41 -2.62 -7.23
CA GLU A 125 12.41 -1.34 -6.55
C GLU A 125 11.35 -0.44 -7.17
N LEU A 126 10.46 0.11 -6.34
CA LEU A 126 9.42 1.05 -6.76
C LEU A 126 9.78 2.48 -6.30
N PHE A 127 11.06 2.83 -6.44
CA PHE A 127 11.58 4.18 -6.16
C PHE A 127 12.66 4.55 -7.19
N GLY A 128 12.88 5.85 -7.37
CA GLY A 128 13.93 6.43 -8.20
C GLY A 128 15.09 7.06 -7.40
N PRO A 129 16.04 7.74 -8.08
CA PRO A 129 15.97 8.15 -9.48
C PRO A 129 16.14 6.99 -10.46
N VAL A 130 15.30 6.95 -11.48
CA VAL A 130 15.31 5.89 -12.48
C VAL A 130 16.18 6.32 -13.66
N ASN A 131 17.35 5.72 -13.81
CA ASN A 131 18.16 5.92 -15.02
C ASN A 131 17.60 5.08 -16.17
N LEU A 132 17.97 5.41 -17.42
CA LEU A 132 17.51 4.72 -18.64
C LEU A 132 17.74 3.18 -18.60
N PHE A 133 18.74 2.72 -17.85
CA PHE A 133 19.03 1.30 -17.66
C PHE A 133 18.11 0.59 -16.64
N TRP A 134 17.48 1.35 -15.74
CA TRP A 134 16.66 0.83 -14.65
C TRP A 134 15.16 1.00 -14.89
N SER A 135 14.75 1.70 -15.95
CA SER A 135 13.34 1.94 -16.29
C SER A 135 12.55 0.64 -16.42
N THR A 136 13.09 -0.35 -17.10
CA THR A 136 12.40 -1.65 -17.29
C THR A 136 12.16 -2.41 -15.99
N ARG A 137 12.98 -2.23 -14.95
CA ARG A 137 12.76 -2.83 -13.63
C ARG A 137 11.73 -2.05 -12.83
N TYR A 138 11.76 -0.74 -12.93
CA TYR A 138 10.80 0.15 -12.30
C TYR A 138 9.39 -0.02 -12.90
N ASP A 139 9.29 -0.10 -14.23
CA ASP A 139 8.04 -0.40 -14.95
C ASP A 139 7.48 -1.75 -14.52
N LYS A 140 8.34 -2.79 -14.39
CA LYS A 140 7.94 -4.08 -13.84
C LYS A 140 7.45 -3.97 -12.39
N ALA A 141 8.10 -3.17 -11.56
CA ALA A 141 7.66 -2.94 -10.18
C ALA A 141 6.26 -2.31 -10.15
N MET A 142 6.00 -1.30 -11.00
CA MET A 142 4.68 -0.69 -11.14
C MET A 142 3.64 -1.71 -11.60
N THR A 143 3.96 -2.52 -12.61
CA THR A 143 3.07 -3.56 -13.10
C THR A 143 2.71 -4.54 -12.00
N TRP A 144 3.69 -5.01 -11.22
CA TRP A 144 3.41 -5.91 -10.09
C TRP A 144 2.58 -5.23 -9.00
N PHE A 145 2.83 -3.96 -8.70
CA PHE A 145 1.99 -3.19 -7.78
C PHE A 145 0.54 -3.12 -8.25
N LEU A 146 0.31 -2.77 -9.52
CA LEU A 146 -1.02 -2.67 -10.12
C LEU A 146 -1.73 -4.02 -10.16
N THR A 147 -1.01 -5.11 -10.45
CA THR A 147 -1.57 -6.46 -10.40
C THR A 147 -2.05 -6.80 -8.99
N CYS A 148 -1.26 -6.47 -7.96
CA CYS A 148 -1.67 -6.68 -6.57
C CYS A 148 -2.92 -5.86 -6.21
N LEU A 149 -2.98 -4.59 -6.65
CA LEU A 149 -4.14 -3.73 -6.45
C LEU A 149 -5.41 -4.28 -7.14
N GLN A 150 -5.26 -4.81 -8.35
CA GLN A 150 -6.35 -5.44 -9.08
C GLN A 150 -6.85 -6.70 -8.36
N GLU A 151 -5.95 -7.59 -7.94
CA GLU A 151 -6.31 -8.80 -7.17
C GLU A 151 -7.05 -8.42 -5.88
N PHE A 152 -6.59 -7.38 -5.18
CA PHE A 152 -7.25 -6.89 -3.97
C PHE A 152 -8.65 -6.33 -4.25
N ALA A 153 -8.82 -5.55 -5.33
CA ALA A 153 -10.12 -5.01 -5.69
C ALA A 153 -11.12 -6.10 -6.10
N GLU A 154 -10.68 -7.11 -6.84
CA GLU A 154 -11.50 -8.27 -7.17
C GLU A 154 -11.92 -9.04 -5.91
N PHE A 155 -11.00 -9.21 -4.96
CA PHE A 155 -11.30 -9.78 -3.65
C PHE A 155 -12.34 -8.94 -2.89
N ALA A 156 -12.17 -7.62 -2.81
CA ALA A 156 -13.12 -6.74 -2.13
C ALA A 156 -14.52 -6.76 -2.76
N ILE A 157 -14.61 -6.81 -4.10
CA ILE A 157 -15.89 -6.98 -4.81
C ILE A 157 -16.52 -8.35 -4.49
N SER A 158 -15.72 -9.40 -4.38
CA SER A 158 -16.22 -10.73 -4.01
C SER A 158 -16.74 -10.76 -2.56
N LEU A 159 -16.07 -10.05 -1.65
CA LEU A 159 -16.47 -9.91 -0.25
C LEU A 159 -17.79 -9.13 -0.11
N ASP A 160 -17.99 -8.08 -0.92
CA ASP A 160 -19.27 -7.35 -0.96
C ASP A 160 -20.43 -8.25 -1.42
N ARG A 161 -20.17 -9.14 -2.39
CA ARG A 161 -21.18 -10.12 -2.84
C ARG A 161 -21.50 -11.13 -1.75
N GLU A 162 -20.50 -11.65 -1.05
CA GLU A 162 -20.69 -12.57 0.08
C GLU A 162 -21.51 -11.94 1.20
N ASN A 163 -21.25 -10.67 1.51
CA ASN A 163 -21.97 -9.90 2.53
C ASN A 163 -23.33 -9.37 2.05
N ASN A 164 -23.78 -9.73 0.85
CA ASN A 164 -25.05 -9.27 0.25
C ASN A 164 -25.19 -7.74 0.22
N VAL A 165 -24.08 -7.02 0.01
CA VAL A 165 -24.07 -5.56 -0.09
C VAL A 165 -24.86 -5.14 -1.34
N PRO A 166 -25.79 -4.17 -1.25
CA PRO A 166 -26.54 -3.69 -2.40
C PRO A 166 -25.61 -3.19 -3.53
N PRO A 167 -25.96 -3.40 -4.82
CA PRO A 167 -25.11 -3.01 -5.97
C PRO A 167 -24.81 -1.51 -6.09
N GLU A 168 -25.57 -0.69 -5.36
CA GLU A 168 -25.37 0.76 -5.26
C GLU A 168 -24.23 1.12 -4.29
N LYS A 169 -23.97 0.25 -3.30
CA LYS A 169 -22.95 0.42 -2.27
C LYS A 169 -21.73 -0.49 -2.46
N SER A 170 -21.83 -1.49 -3.35
CA SER A 170 -20.72 -2.37 -3.69
C SER A 170 -19.56 -1.58 -4.29
N LEU A 171 -18.34 -1.97 -3.97
CA LEU A 171 -17.11 -1.38 -4.49
C LEU A 171 -17.13 -1.37 -6.03
N LYS A 172 -16.89 -0.19 -6.60
CA LYS A 172 -16.67 0.00 -8.04
C LYS A 172 -15.40 0.79 -8.21
N LEU A 173 -14.41 0.19 -8.86
CA LEU A 173 -13.23 0.93 -9.26
C LEU A 173 -13.65 2.01 -10.28
N PRO A 174 -13.35 3.29 -10.03
CA PRO A 174 -13.68 4.36 -10.97
C PRO A 174 -12.91 4.23 -12.29
N TYR A 175 -11.75 3.56 -12.24
CA TYR A 175 -10.90 3.29 -13.39
C TYR A 175 -10.63 1.79 -13.50
N LYS A 176 -10.72 1.25 -14.72
CA LYS A 176 -10.32 -0.13 -14.98
C LYS A 176 -8.80 -0.21 -15.03
N ILE A 177 -8.24 -1.15 -14.29
CA ILE A 177 -6.82 -1.49 -14.37
C ILE A 177 -6.69 -2.51 -15.52
N ASP A 178 -6.21 -2.08 -16.69
CA ASP A 178 -5.96 -2.94 -17.85
C ASP A 178 -4.46 -3.24 -17.95
N ILE A 179 -4.03 -4.38 -17.41
CA ILE A 179 -2.64 -4.83 -17.44
C ILE A 179 -2.48 -5.73 -18.66
N ARG A 180 -2.31 -5.14 -19.86
CA ARG A 180 -1.96 -5.91 -21.05
C ARG A 180 -0.45 -6.19 -21.03
N TRP A 181 -0.12 -7.48 -21.07
CA TRP A 181 1.24 -8.00 -21.21
C TRP A 181 1.75 -7.88 -22.65
#